data_AF-A0A925BCQ5-F1
#
_entry.id   AF-A0A925BCQ5-F1
#
_cell.length_a   1.000
_cell.length_b   1.000
_cell.length_c   1.000
_cell.angle_alpha   90.00
_cell.angle_beta   90.00
_cell.angle_gamma   90.00
#
_symmetry.space_group_name_H-M   'P 1'
#
loop_
_entity.id
_entity.type
_entity.pdbx_description
1 polymer ?
#
loop_
_entity_poly.entity_id
_entity_poly.type
_entity_poly.pdbx_seq_one_letter_code
_entity_poly.pdbx_strand_id
1 'polypeptide(L)'
;GIPARVVSARAQDVETRRFGAGHVFAEAYLRDQKKWVFLDPQVNVVGEVNGKPLNTVEFRQTFSEPNPKVHYNLLLGSCFYYFSYELDWGYPLGERKPGNILLAPKGAPYPRVFQRVSPRSEMLTTHNPADVYGPPPEVN
;
A
#
# COMPACT_ATOMS: atom_id res chain seq x y z
N GLY A 1 -9.79 11.24 -15.80
CA GLY A 1 -8.48 11.21 -15.11
C GLY A 1 -8.03 9.78 -14.87
N ILE A 2 -6.83 9.58 -14.32
CA ILE A 2 -6.33 8.26 -13.89
C ILE A 2 -6.83 8.00 -12.47
N PRO A 3 -7.59 6.91 -12.19
CA PRO A 3 -7.97 6.57 -10.83
C PRO A 3 -6.72 6.32 -9.98
N ALA A 4 -6.67 6.91 -8.80
CA ALA A 4 -5.54 6.78 -7.89
C ALA A 4 -6.02 6.67 -6.44
N ARG A 5 -5.22 6.05 -5.60
CA ARG A 5 -5.51 5.87 -4.16
C ARG A 5 -4.25 6.06 -3.33
N VAL A 6 -4.44 6.55 -2.11
CA VAL A 6 -3.37 6.64 -1.11
C VAL A 6 -3.19 5.28 -0.45
N VAL A 7 -1.94 4.87 -0.24
CA VAL A 7 -1.58 3.66 0.49
C VAL A 7 -0.67 4.04 1.65
N SER A 8 -1.04 3.60 2.84
CA SER A 8 -0.20 3.75 4.04
C SER A 8 0.50 2.43 4.34
N ALA A 9 1.82 2.40 4.16
CA ALA A 9 2.65 1.28 4.53
C ALA A 9 3.14 1.39 5.97
N ARG A 10 3.32 0.25 6.64
CA ARG A 10 3.82 0.16 8.01
C ARG A 10 4.84 -0.96 8.17
N ALA A 11 5.90 -0.67 8.93
CA ALA A 11 6.96 -1.62 9.22
C ALA A 11 6.45 -2.85 10.00
N GLN A 12 7.21 -3.95 9.95
CA GLN A 12 6.87 -5.17 10.70
C GLN A 12 6.80 -4.93 12.21
N ASP A 13 7.74 -4.13 12.73
CA ASP A 13 7.89 -3.72 14.12
C ASP A 13 7.11 -2.45 14.45
N VAL A 14 6.03 -2.13 13.71
CA VAL A 14 5.31 -0.86 13.82
C VAL A 14 4.83 -0.52 15.24
N GLU A 15 4.49 -1.51 16.06
CA GLU A 15 4.01 -1.28 17.42
C GLU A 15 5.13 -0.84 18.36
N THR A 16 6.37 -1.29 18.11
CA THR A 16 7.51 -1.10 19.01
C THR A 16 8.54 -0.11 18.47
N ARG A 17 8.52 0.22 17.18
CA ARG A 17 9.45 1.17 16.55
C ARG A 17 9.22 2.60 17.03
N ARG A 18 10.30 3.30 17.38
CA ARG A 18 10.25 4.68 17.91
C ARG A 18 9.97 5.73 16.83
N PHE A 19 10.61 5.62 15.66
CA PHE A 19 10.51 6.57 14.55
C PHE A 19 10.53 5.84 13.20
N GLY A 20 9.92 6.40 12.17
CA GLY A 20 9.95 5.84 10.81
C GLY A 20 9.27 4.48 10.69
N ALA A 21 8.11 4.29 11.34
CA ALA A 21 7.34 3.05 11.25
C ALA A 21 6.26 3.05 10.17
N GLY A 22 6.11 4.17 9.47
CA GLY A 22 5.16 4.32 8.38
C GLY A 22 5.77 5.06 7.21
N HIS A 23 5.23 4.77 6.03
CA HIS A 23 5.51 5.46 4.78
C HIS A 23 4.21 5.60 3.99
N VAL A 24 4.03 6.71 3.28
CA VAL A 24 2.81 6.97 2.50
C VAL A 24 3.18 7.21 1.05
N PHE A 25 2.47 6.55 0.15
CA PHE A 25 2.64 6.66 -1.29
C PHE A 25 1.29 6.46 -1.99
N ALA A 26 1.29 6.42 -3.32
CA ALA A 26 0.09 6.24 -4.13
C ALA A 26 0.10 4.92 -4.90
N GLU A 27 -1.09 4.45 -5.28
CA GLU A 27 -1.25 3.54 -6.40
C GLU A 27 -2.13 4.20 -7.46
N ALA A 28 -1.85 3.95 -8.74
CA ALA A 28 -2.70 4.35 -9.86
C ALA A 28 -3.23 3.13 -10.62
N TYR A 29 -4.47 3.21 -11.09
CA TYR A 29 -5.09 2.15 -11.87
C TYR A 29 -4.89 2.35 -13.37
N LEU A 30 -4.15 1.45 -14.00
CA LEU A 30 -3.99 1.37 -15.45
C LEU A 30 -5.13 0.54 -16.04
N ARG A 31 -6.01 1.20 -16.80
CA ARG A 31 -7.26 0.60 -17.33
C ARG A 31 -7.01 -0.46 -18.39
N ASP A 32 -6.04 -0.21 -19.27
CA ASP A 32 -5.55 -1.12 -20.32
C ASP A 32 -4.99 -2.42 -19.73
N GLN A 33 -4.32 -2.32 -18.58
CA GLN A 33 -3.71 -3.46 -17.90
C GLN A 33 -4.58 -4.05 -16.78
N LYS A 34 -5.71 -3.39 -16.49
CA LYS A 34 -6.63 -3.72 -15.38
C LYS A 34 -5.90 -3.91 -14.06
N LYS A 35 -4.97 -3.00 -13.74
CA LYS A 35 -4.02 -3.19 -12.65
C LYS A 35 -3.71 -1.91 -11.88
N TRP A 36 -3.62 -2.03 -10.56
CA TRP A 36 -3.06 -1.02 -9.67
C TRP A 36 -1.53 -1.06 -9.72
N VAL A 37 -0.91 0.10 -9.84
CA VAL A 37 0.54 0.25 -9.99
C VAL A 37 1.07 1.13 -8.89
N PHE A 38 2.14 0.67 -8.24
CA PHE A 38 2.85 1.38 -7.19
C PHE A 38 3.47 2.68 -7.75
N LEU A 39 3.29 3.78 -7.00
CA LEU A 39 3.83 5.09 -7.32
C LEU A 39 4.31 5.76 -6.04
N ASP A 40 5.59 6.11 -5.99
CA ASP A 40 6.14 6.93 -4.92
C ASP A 40 6.77 8.21 -5.48
N PRO A 41 6.02 9.33 -5.46
CA PRO A 41 6.52 10.60 -5.96
C PRO A 41 7.60 11.21 -5.05
N GLN A 42 7.72 10.81 -3.78
CA GLN A 42 8.73 11.37 -2.86
C GLN A 42 10.15 10.97 -3.25
N VAL A 43 10.28 9.83 -3.94
CA VAL A 43 11.57 9.32 -4.44
C VAL A 43 11.59 9.12 -5.95
N ASN A 44 10.59 9.63 -6.66
CA ASN A 44 10.46 9.54 -8.12
C ASN A 44 10.52 8.09 -8.64
N VAL A 45 9.74 7.18 -8.05
CA VAL A 45 9.71 5.76 -8.43
C VAL A 45 8.31 5.35 -8.89
N VAL A 46 8.26 4.65 -10.02
CA VAL A 46 7.11 3.88 -10.50
C VAL A 46 7.44 2.40 -10.36
N GLY A 47 6.51 1.60 -9.84
CA GLY A 47 6.68 0.17 -9.69
C GLY A 47 6.64 -0.51 -11.05
N GLU A 48 7.79 -0.77 -11.65
CA GLU A 48 7.91 -1.44 -12.93
C GLU A 48 9.19 -2.29 -12.97
N VAL A 49 9.10 -3.48 -13.56
CA VAL A 49 10.26 -4.31 -13.91
C VAL A 49 10.12 -4.74 -15.36
N ASN A 50 11.08 -4.38 -16.21
CA ASN A 50 11.12 -4.78 -17.62
C ASN A 50 9.83 -4.44 -18.40
N GLY A 51 9.26 -3.25 -18.23
CA GLY A 51 8.00 -2.86 -18.89
C GLY A 51 6.74 -3.43 -18.24
N LYS A 52 6.87 -4.29 -17.23
CA LYS A 52 5.73 -4.85 -16.49
C LYS A 52 5.48 -4.04 -15.22
N PRO A 53 4.34 -3.35 -15.09
CA PRO A 53 4.04 -2.63 -13.87
C PRO A 53 3.68 -3.58 -12.73
N LEU A 54 4.01 -3.13 -11.53
CA LEU A 54 3.89 -3.86 -10.28
C LEU A 54 2.95 -3.11 -9.36
N ASN A 55 2.04 -3.84 -8.73
CA ASN A 55 1.32 -3.33 -7.57
C ASN A 55 2.24 -3.29 -6.35
N THR A 56 1.80 -2.69 -5.24
CA THR A 56 2.61 -2.57 -4.01
C THR A 56 3.13 -3.91 -3.48
N VAL A 57 2.30 -4.96 -3.49
CA VAL A 57 2.68 -6.28 -2.98
C VAL A 57 3.76 -6.92 -3.84
N GLU A 58 3.62 -6.84 -5.16
CA GLU A 58 4.63 -7.32 -6.12
C GLU A 58 5.91 -6.48 -6.04
N PHE A 59 5.79 -5.16 -5.91
CA PHE A 59 6.93 -4.25 -5.74
C PHE A 59 7.74 -4.60 -4.50
N ARG A 60 7.08 -4.86 -3.36
CA ARG A 60 7.74 -5.33 -2.14
C ARG A 60 8.56 -6.61 -2.37
N GLN A 61 8.08 -7.53 -3.20
CA GLN A 61 8.76 -8.81 -3.45
C GLN A 61 10.12 -8.60 -4.14
N THR A 62 10.30 -7.51 -4.90
CA THR A 62 11.57 -7.23 -5.58
C THR A 62 12.70 -6.91 -4.58
N PHE A 63 12.39 -6.51 -3.34
CA PHE A 63 13.40 -6.23 -2.31
C PHE A 63 14.13 -7.50 -1.84
N SER A 64 13.57 -8.68 -2.09
CA SER A 64 14.20 -9.97 -1.75
C SER A 64 15.02 -10.56 -2.90
N GLU A 65 15.08 -9.90 -4.05
CA GLU A 65 15.87 -10.37 -5.19
C GLU A 65 17.37 -10.12 -4.95
N PRO A 66 18.26 -11.09 -5.28
CA PRO A 66 19.72 -10.91 -5.14
C PRO A 66 20.26 -9.72 -5.93
N ASN A 67 19.63 -9.40 -7.07
CA ASN A 67 19.94 -8.28 -7.93
C ASN A 67 18.66 -7.45 -8.12
N PRO A 68 18.33 -6.54 -7.19
CA PRO A 68 17.08 -5.80 -7.25
C PRO A 68 17.06 -4.95 -8.51
N LYS A 69 16.08 -5.20 -9.37
CA LYS A 69 15.89 -4.47 -10.62
C LYS A 69 15.32 -3.07 -10.42
N VAL A 70 14.83 -2.78 -9.21
CA VAL A 70 14.37 -1.45 -8.83
C VAL A 70 15.22 -0.92 -7.68
N HIS A 71 15.80 0.26 -7.90
CA HIS A 71 16.49 1.00 -6.86
C HIS A 71 15.45 1.77 -6.02
N TYR A 72 15.38 1.46 -4.72
CA TYR A 72 14.47 2.13 -3.80
C TYR A 72 15.19 2.41 -2.47
N ASN A 73 14.80 3.49 -1.79
CA ASN A 73 15.40 3.86 -0.52
C ASN A 73 15.05 2.79 0.54
N LEU A 74 16.04 2.06 1.04
CA LEU A 74 15.82 0.94 1.97
C LEU A 74 15.24 1.38 3.33
N LEU A 75 15.47 2.63 3.77
CA LEU A 75 14.84 3.14 4.98
C LEU A 75 13.32 3.27 4.79
N LEU A 76 12.88 3.78 3.64
CA LEU A 76 11.46 3.82 3.28
C LEU A 76 10.92 2.40 3.03
N GLY A 77 11.71 1.57 2.33
CA GLY A 77 11.40 0.17 2.05
C GLY A 77 11.17 -0.66 3.32
N SER A 78 11.80 -0.30 4.44
CA SER A 78 11.58 -0.95 5.74
C SER A 78 10.13 -0.85 6.26
N CYS A 79 9.33 0.07 5.71
CA CYS A 79 7.91 0.20 6.02
C CYS A 79 7.01 -0.72 5.19
N PHE A 80 7.53 -1.47 4.21
CA PHE A 80 6.72 -2.27 3.27
C PHE A 80 6.40 -3.65 3.85
N TYR A 81 5.67 -3.69 4.97
CA TYR A 81 5.22 -4.95 5.58
C TYR A 81 3.69 -5.03 5.63
N TYR A 82 3.04 -4.07 6.27
CA TYR A 82 1.58 -3.94 6.25
C TYR A 82 1.14 -2.80 5.32
N PHE A 83 0.01 -2.95 4.62
CA PHE A 83 -0.52 -1.92 3.72
C PHE A 83 -1.97 -1.59 4.06
N SER A 84 -2.26 -0.32 4.32
CA SER A 84 -3.63 0.16 4.49
C SER A 84 -4.11 0.88 3.26
N TYR A 85 -5.32 0.54 2.83
CA TYR A 85 -6.02 1.18 1.72
C TYR A 85 -7.27 1.83 2.28
N GLU A 86 -7.53 3.07 1.89
CA GLU A 86 -8.87 3.66 2.09
C GLU A 86 -9.89 2.86 1.25
N LEU A 87 -11.16 2.83 1.65
CA LEU A 87 -12.20 2.13 0.88
C LEU A 87 -12.97 3.07 -0.06
N ASP A 88 -12.77 4.38 0.05
CA ASP A 88 -13.59 5.40 -0.62
C ASP A 88 -12.94 6.09 -1.81
N TRP A 89 -11.76 5.65 -2.26
CA TRP A 89 -10.94 6.36 -3.25
C TRP A 89 -11.59 6.50 -4.64
N GLY A 90 -12.77 5.90 -4.87
CA GLY A 90 -13.55 6.05 -6.10
C GLY A 90 -14.80 6.94 -6.00
N TYR A 91 -15.14 7.48 -4.82
CA TYR A 91 -16.36 8.29 -4.65
C TYR A 91 -16.07 9.80 -4.67
N PRO A 92 -17.01 10.61 -5.21
CA PRO A 92 -17.01 12.07 -5.01
C PRO A 92 -16.86 12.40 -3.52
N LEU A 93 -16.20 13.53 -3.21
CA LEU A 93 -15.87 13.91 -1.82
C LEU A 93 -17.06 13.87 -0.84
N GLY A 94 -18.29 14.11 -1.32
CA GLY A 94 -19.51 14.08 -0.51
C GLY A 94 -20.12 12.69 -0.26
N GLU A 95 -19.62 11.64 -0.93
CA GLU A 95 -20.18 10.27 -0.88
C GLU A 95 -19.25 9.25 -0.20
N ARG A 96 -18.08 9.71 0.26
CA ARG A 96 -17.08 8.87 0.91
C ARG A 96 -17.58 8.37 2.27
N LYS A 97 -17.57 7.06 2.49
CA LYS A 97 -17.87 6.42 3.78
C LYS A 97 -16.57 5.97 4.47
N PRO A 98 -16.14 6.67 5.54
CA PRO A 98 -14.84 6.43 6.16
C PRO A 98 -14.63 4.95 6.47
N GLY A 99 -13.56 4.40 5.94
CA GLY A 99 -13.24 2.99 6.06
C GLY A 99 -11.90 2.68 5.44
N ASN A 100 -11.20 1.73 6.03
CA ASN A 100 -9.89 1.30 5.58
C ASN A 100 -9.71 -0.20 5.81
N ILE A 101 -8.98 -0.83 4.90
CA ILE A 101 -8.61 -2.23 4.96
C ILE A 101 -7.11 -2.36 5.11
N LEU A 102 -6.67 -3.16 6.09
CA LEU A 102 -5.26 -3.51 6.28
C LEU A 102 -4.99 -4.87 5.65
N LEU A 103 -4.12 -4.87 4.65
CA LEU A 103 -3.46 -6.08 4.15
C LEU A 103 -2.21 -6.37 4.99
N ALA A 104 -2.18 -7.56 5.59
CA ALA A 104 -1.01 -8.10 6.29
C ALA A 104 -0.49 -9.35 5.57
N PRO A 105 0.82 -9.64 5.63
CA PRO A 105 1.36 -10.90 5.14
C PRO A 105 0.65 -12.08 5.81
N LYS A 106 0.53 -13.20 5.09
CA LYS A 106 -0.12 -14.41 5.61
C LYS A 106 0.55 -14.87 6.91
N GLY A 107 -0.23 -15.06 7.97
CA GLY A 107 0.24 -15.50 9.28
C GLY A 107 0.85 -14.39 10.16
N ALA A 108 0.97 -13.15 9.66
CA ALA A 108 1.40 -12.03 10.48
C ALA A 108 0.26 -11.59 11.43
N PRO A 109 0.56 -11.18 12.67
CA PRO A 109 -0.44 -10.56 13.52
C PRO A 109 -0.87 -9.19 12.95
N TYR A 110 -2.07 -8.73 13.29
CA TYR A 110 -2.49 -7.38 12.95
C TYR A 110 -2.02 -6.38 14.02
N PRO A 111 -1.33 -5.28 13.63
CA PRO A 111 -0.89 -4.27 14.58
C PRO A 111 -2.09 -3.49 15.15
N ARG A 112 -2.08 -3.32 16.46
CA ARG A 112 -3.08 -2.61 17.27
C ARG A 112 -2.60 -1.23 17.70
N VAL A 113 -1.29 -1.02 17.73
CA VAL A 113 -0.67 0.25 18.12
C VAL A 113 0.27 0.74 17.01
N PHE A 114 0.23 2.04 16.72
CA PHE A 114 1.23 2.68 15.87
C PHE A 114 2.27 3.40 16.73
N GLN A 115 3.54 3.02 16.55
CA GLN A 115 4.71 3.63 17.19
C GLN A 115 4.60 3.81 18.70
N ARG A 116 4.12 2.80 19.42
CA ARG A 116 3.90 2.77 20.89
C ARG A 116 2.80 3.67 21.44
N VAL A 117 2.37 4.70 20.70
CA VAL A 117 1.53 5.78 21.26
C VAL A 117 0.10 5.76 20.76
N SER A 118 -0.13 5.43 19.50
CA SER A 118 -1.45 5.62 18.88
C SER A 118 -2.20 4.28 18.81
N PRO A 119 -3.14 3.99 19.73
CA PRO A 119 -4.05 2.87 19.56
C PRO A 119 -4.89 3.08 18.30
N ARG A 120 -5.17 1.99 17.59
CA ARG A 120 -5.83 2.06 16.29
C ARG A 120 -7.35 1.98 16.43
N SER A 121 -8.06 2.74 15.61
CA SER A 121 -9.48 2.51 15.35
C SER A 121 -9.69 1.13 14.72
N GLU A 122 -10.89 0.56 14.88
CA GLU A 122 -11.27 -0.65 14.16
C GLU A 122 -11.07 -0.45 12.65
N MET A 123 -10.51 -1.46 11.99
CA MET A 123 -10.31 -1.47 10.54
C MET A 123 -10.61 -2.87 10.05
N LEU A 124 -11.07 -2.98 8.81
CA LEU A 124 -11.12 -4.29 8.16
C LEU A 124 -9.69 -4.81 7.99
N THR A 125 -9.50 -6.12 8.18
CA THR A 125 -8.20 -6.75 8.05
C THR A 125 -8.28 -7.95 7.11
N THR A 126 -7.21 -8.18 6.36
CA THR A 126 -7.12 -9.31 5.45
C THR A 126 -5.68 -9.81 5.31
N HIS A 127 -5.54 -11.07 4.93
CA HIS A 127 -4.29 -11.67 4.46
C HIS A 127 -4.28 -11.95 2.95
N ASN A 128 -5.39 -11.66 2.27
CA ASN A 128 -5.59 -11.95 0.87
C ASN A 128 -5.45 -10.66 0.03
N PRO A 129 -4.40 -10.54 -0.81
CA PRO A 129 -4.24 -9.38 -1.68
C PRO A 129 -5.42 -9.16 -2.64
N ALA A 130 -6.16 -10.22 -3.01
CA ALA A 130 -7.30 -10.08 -3.92
C ALA A 130 -8.40 -9.19 -3.35
N ASP A 131 -8.53 -9.10 -2.03
CA ASP A 131 -9.53 -8.28 -1.36
C ASP A 131 -9.29 -6.77 -1.55
N VAL A 132 -8.08 -6.36 -1.94
CA VAL A 132 -7.69 -4.95 -2.14
C VAL A 132 -7.38 -4.59 -3.59
N TYR A 133 -7.28 -5.56 -4.50
CA TYR A 133 -6.86 -5.34 -5.90
C TYR A 133 -8.00 -5.53 -6.92
N GLY A 134 -9.22 -5.13 -6.55
CA GLY A 134 -10.35 -4.99 -7.49
C GLY A 134 -10.26 -3.73 -8.37
N PRO A 135 -11.05 -3.65 -9.45
CA PRO A 135 -11.13 -2.45 -10.29
C PRO A 135 -11.67 -1.24 -9.50
N PRO A 136 -11.36 -0.01 -9.94
CA PRO A 136 -11.97 1.20 -9.39
C PRO A 136 -13.49 1.22 -9.58
N PRO A 137 -14.25 1.83 -8.64
CA PRO A 137 -15.64 2.17 -8.89
C PRO A 137 -15.77 2.94 -10.20
N GLU A 138 -16.82 2.64 -10.96
CA GLU A 138 -17.15 3.42 -12.15
C GLU A 138 -17.65 4.78 -11.67
N VAL A 139 -16.94 5.84 -12.07
CA VAL A 139 -17.36 7.21 -11.85
C VAL A 139 -18.15 7.61 -13.09
N ASN A 140 -19.48 7.74 -12.93
CA ASN A 140 -20.37 8.31 -13.95
C ASN A 140 -20.14 9.82 -14.11
#